data_AF-A0A969HFG3-F1
#
_entry.id   AF-A0A969HFG3-F1
#
_cell.length_a   1.000
_cell.length_b   1.000
_cell.length_c   1.000
_cell.angle_alpha   90.00
_cell.angle_beta   90.00
_cell.angle_gamma   90.00
#
_symmetry.space_group_name_H-M   'P 1'
#
loop_
_entity.id
_entity.type
_entity.pdbx_description
1 polymer ?
#
loop_
_entity_poly.entity_id
_entity_poly.type
_entity_poly.pdbx_seq_one_letter_code
_entity_poly.pdbx_strand_id
1 'polypeptide(L)'
;MNPKIAKFAADIRQGQASQVSLFWLRVFVQHARQGALRSDEWVELGLREAAAIAGLNAADLSPRLTLLTEYDLFQAVRLKDQQLFIGSELADLDWSRKYELSFQADVSDNGILGEWDCSELADCVEALWREVGALSPQDVALEKLLGEGAPLWGSNGTGRSVLLEVLHEAQALYGGWLPRHVVTRISRALDVPLSDVYGVTEFYTMFYTQPVGKKIIRLCEDGPCAVQGAEKVKAALCQHLQIQPGQTTPDGEHTLELVRCLGLCDHAPAALVNQTRHFQVSPNRIHVLLSNSPRHPQQQTNIGGLIKVAMSNVKVVDPTSLSEYRAQGACRRCAKCWPR
;
A
#
# COMPACT_ATOMS: atom_id res chain seq x y z
N MET A 1 13.86 14.50 25.80
CA MET A 1 13.82 14.52 24.33
C MET A 1 13.31 15.89 23.88
N ASN A 2 14.06 16.59 23.02
CA ASN A 2 13.68 17.92 22.53
C ASN A 2 12.28 17.86 21.85
N PRO A 3 11.36 18.81 22.12
CA PRO A 3 10.01 18.80 21.55
C PRO A 3 9.98 18.81 20.01
N LYS A 4 10.96 19.46 19.35
CA LYS A 4 11.09 19.49 17.89
C LYS A 4 11.40 18.09 17.32
N ILE A 5 12.27 17.33 17.99
CA ILE A 5 12.58 15.94 17.61
C ILE A 5 11.42 15.00 17.93
N ALA A 6 10.71 15.21 19.05
CA ALA A 6 9.51 14.45 19.36
C ALA A 6 8.42 14.62 18.30
N LYS A 7 8.22 15.85 17.83
CA LYS A 7 7.35 16.16 16.69
C LYS A 7 7.82 15.45 15.42
N PHE A 8 9.09 15.62 15.05
CA PHE A 8 9.65 14.94 13.86
C PHE A 8 9.50 13.42 13.93
N ALA A 9 9.77 12.80 15.07
CA ALA A 9 9.61 11.36 15.27
C ALA A 9 8.13 10.93 15.16
N ALA A 10 7.19 11.72 15.66
CA ALA A 10 5.76 11.47 15.49
C ALA A 10 5.35 11.59 14.01
N ASP A 11 5.83 12.62 13.31
CA ASP A 11 5.51 12.87 11.91
C ASP A 11 6.10 11.78 11.00
N ILE A 12 7.30 11.27 11.31
CA ILE A 12 7.89 10.10 10.64
C ILE A 12 7.01 8.86 10.86
N ARG A 13 6.61 8.55 12.11
CA ARG A 13 5.76 7.39 12.42
C ARG A 13 4.38 7.48 11.75
N GLN A 14 3.87 8.68 11.56
CA GLN A 14 2.59 8.94 10.89
C GLN A 14 2.71 9.06 9.37
N GLY A 15 3.93 8.93 8.80
CA GLY A 15 4.20 9.05 7.37
C GLY A 15 4.02 10.46 6.81
N GLN A 16 4.06 11.48 7.67
CA GLN A 16 4.01 12.91 7.30
C GLN A 16 5.40 13.46 6.97
N ALA A 17 6.47 12.82 7.45
CA ALA A 17 7.86 13.15 7.14
C ALA A 17 8.56 12.02 6.36
N SER A 18 9.60 12.38 5.58
CA SER A 18 10.34 11.42 4.76
C SER A 18 11.40 10.65 5.55
N GLN A 19 11.51 9.34 5.33
CA GLN A 19 12.63 8.54 5.84
C GLN A 19 14.00 9.04 5.34
N VAL A 20 14.06 9.71 4.19
CA VAL A 20 15.30 10.34 3.69
C VAL A 20 15.70 11.52 4.57
N SER A 21 14.73 12.25 5.14
CA SER A 21 15.02 13.27 6.16
C SER A 21 15.54 12.64 7.44
N LEU A 22 14.98 11.50 7.88
CA LEU A 22 15.52 10.76 9.03
C LEU A 22 16.96 10.28 8.77
N PHE A 23 17.25 9.80 7.56
CA PHE A 23 18.60 9.45 7.13
C PHE A 23 19.56 10.63 7.23
N TRP A 24 19.18 11.80 6.73
CA TRP A 24 20.04 12.99 6.79
C TRP A 24 20.27 13.47 8.23
N LEU A 25 19.25 13.42 9.09
CA LEU A 25 19.38 13.69 10.51
C LEU A 25 20.34 12.70 11.17
N ARG A 26 20.22 11.40 10.84
CA ARG A 26 21.11 10.33 11.30
C ARG A 26 22.57 10.58 10.92
N VAL A 27 22.83 10.91 9.66
CA VAL A 27 24.19 11.26 9.19
C VAL A 27 24.71 12.48 9.97
N PHE A 28 23.88 13.49 10.20
CA PHE A 28 24.32 14.67 10.96
C PHE A 28 24.74 14.30 12.39
N VAL A 29 23.88 13.64 13.15
CA VAL A 29 24.15 13.33 14.57
C VAL A 29 25.33 12.35 14.75
N GLN A 30 25.63 11.53 13.75
CA GLN A 30 26.77 10.60 13.78
C GLN A 30 28.11 11.28 13.57
N HIS A 31 28.15 12.36 12.79
CA HIS A 31 29.40 13.00 12.38
C HIS A 31 29.63 14.39 12.94
N ALA A 32 28.60 15.02 13.52
CA ALA A 32 28.73 16.31 14.17
C ALA A 32 29.74 16.24 15.33
N ARG A 33 30.82 17.01 15.25
CA ARG A 33 31.82 17.14 16.31
C ARG A 33 31.47 18.38 17.12
N GLN A 34 31.31 18.23 18.44
CA GLN A 34 30.89 19.33 19.33
C GLN A 34 29.54 19.96 18.90
N GLY A 35 28.65 19.17 18.29
CA GLY A 35 27.34 19.66 17.83
C GLY A 35 27.36 20.48 16.54
N ALA A 36 28.49 20.55 15.85
CA ALA A 36 28.63 21.25 14.57
C ALA A 36 29.17 20.34 13.46
N LEU A 37 28.71 20.58 12.23
CA LEU A 37 29.18 19.91 11.02
C LEU A 37 29.16 20.89 9.84
N ARG A 38 30.18 20.87 9.00
CA ARG A 38 30.20 21.72 7.81
C ARG A 38 29.19 21.25 6.77
N SER A 39 28.57 22.19 6.07
CA SER A 39 27.55 21.90 5.06
C SER A 39 28.06 21.01 3.93
N ASP A 40 29.28 21.24 3.44
CA ASP A 40 29.90 20.44 2.38
C ASP A 40 30.28 19.03 2.86
N GLU A 41 30.81 18.93 4.08
CA GLU A 41 31.14 17.65 4.72
C GLU A 41 29.89 16.81 4.99
N TRP A 42 28.79 17.42 5.45
CA TRP A 42 27.52 16.73 5.64
C TRP A 42 27.04 16.10 4.33
N VAL A 43 27.09 16.84 3.21
CA VAL A 43 26.73 16.34 1.88
C VAL A 43 27.60 15.15 1.49
N GLU A 44 28.92 15.29 1.60
CA GLU A 44 29.87 14.25 1.17
C GLU A 44 29.68 12.96 1.96
N LEU A 45 29.54 13.06 3.30
CA LEU A 45 29.31 11.91 4.17
C LEU A 45 27.97 11.25 3.89
N GLY A 46 26.91 12.04 3.73
CA GLY A 46 25.59 11.50 3.42
C GLY A 46 25.53 10.80 2.07
N LEU A 47 26.18 11.34 1.02
CA LEU A 47 26.28 10.66 -0.28
C LEU A 47 27.07 9.35 -0.17
N ARG A 48 28.15 9.34 0.62
CA ARG A 48 28.98 8.15 0.85
C ARG A 48 28.20 7.06 1.60
N GLU A 49 27.47 7.41 2.65
CA GLU A 49 26.67 6.46 3.42
C GLU A 49 25.44 5.98 2.64
N ALA A 50 24.80 6.87 1.88
CA ALA A 50 23.67 6.52 1.02
C ALA A 50 24.04 5.49 -0.03
N ALA A 51 25.29 5.51 -0.54
CA ALA A 51 25.76 4.52 -1.50
C ALA A 51 25.74 3.08 -0.94
N ALA A 52 25.78 2.91 0.38
CA ALA A 52 25.66 1.61 1.04
C ALA A 52 24.21 1.19 1.32
N ILE A 53 23.24 2.09 1.11
CA ILE A 53 21.82 1.89 1.38
C ILE A 53 21.07 1.82 0.05
N ALA A 54 20.73 0.61 -0.39
CA ALA A 54 20.01 0.39 -1.64
C ALA A 54 18.69 1.18 -1.67
N GLY A 55 18.43 1.90 -2.78
CA GLY A 55 17.21 2.68 -2.99
C GLY A 55 17.18 4.07 -2.33
N LEU A 56 18.22 4.47 -1.59
CA LEU A 56 18.31 5.81 -1.01
C LEU A 56 18.89 6.81 -2.01
N ASN A 57 18.05 7.66 -2.59
CA ASN A 57 18.52 8.76 -3.41
C ASN A 57 18.88 9.98 -2.55
N ALA A 58 20.12 10.02 -2.07
CA ALA A 58 20.67 11.18 -1.34
C ALA A 58 21.14 12.32 -2.27
N ALA A 59 21.04 12.17 -3.59
CA ALA A 59 21.38 13.26 -4.51
C ALA A 59 20.30 14.36 -4.51
N ASP A 60 19.06 14.03 -4.13
CA ASP A 60 18.04 15.03 -3.83
C ASP A 60 18.32 15.66 -2.46
N LEU A 61 18.56 16.98 -2.48
CA LEU A 61 18.94 17.77 -1.32
C LEU A 61 17.72 18.35 -0.60
N SER A 62 16.53 18.29 -1.22
CA SER A 62 15.28 18.82 -0.68
C SER A 62 14.92 18.26 0.71
N PRO A 63 15.08 16.94 0.97
CA PRO A 63 14.79 16.37 2.29
C PRO A 63 15.65 16.92 3.43
N ARG A 64 16.82 17.49 3.13
CA ARG A 64 17.66 18.20 4.12
C ARG A 64 17.10 19.57 4.42
N LEU A 65 16.65 20.28 3.39
CA LEU A 65 16.04 21.60 3.55
C LEU A 65 14.79 21.49 4.44
N THR A 66 14.00 20.43 4.29
CA THR A 66 12.85 20.14 5.18
C THR A 66 13.25 20.09 6.66
N LEU A 67 14.39 19.47 7.01
CA LEU A 67 14.88 19.44 8.40
C LEU A 67 15.25 20.84 8.90
N LEU A 68 15.81 21.67 8.01
CA LEU A 68 16.22 23.04 8.31
C LEU A 68 15.02 23.99 8.45
N THR A 69 13.98 23.82 7.62
CA THR A 69 12.89 24.81 7.48
C THR A 69 11.59 24.43 8.18
N GLU A 70 11.17 23.17 8.14
CA GLU A 70 9.86 22.75 8.70
C GLU A 70 9.94 22.38 10.19
N TYR A 71 11.10 21.84 10.60
CA TYR A 71 11.32 21.39 11.97
C TYR A 71 12.21 22.32 12.78
N ASP A 72 12.78 23.36 12.14
CA ASP A 72 13.59 24.41 12.77
C ASP A 72 14.67 23.83 13.69
N LEU A 73 15.31 22.74 13.25
CA LEU A 73 16.24 21.97 14.09
C LEU A 73 17.63 22.62 14.13
N PHE A 74 17.99 23.39 13.12
CA PHE A 74 19.36 23.82 12.87
C PHE A 74 19.50 25.32 12.82
N GLN A 75 20.73 25.79 13.02
CA GLN A 75 21.20 27.13 12.70
C GLN A 75 22.44 27.01 11.81
N ALA A 76 22.70 28.00 10.97
CA ALA A 76 23.84 28.02 10.07
C ALA A 76 24.70 29.26 10.29
N VAL A 77 26.02 29.09 10.37
CA VAL A 77 26.99 30.19 10.42
C VAL A 77 27.81 30.19 9.14
N ARG A 78 27.84 31.31 8.41
CA ARG A 78 28.67 31.44 7.21
C ARG A 78 30.14 31.57 7.60
N LEU A 79 30.99 30.66 7.12
CA LEU A 79 32.39 30.58 7.55
C LEU A 79 33.22 31.83 7.22
N LYS A 80 32.87 32.55 6.13
CA LYS A 80 33.65 33.69 5.64
C LYS A 80 33.58 34.92 6.56
N ASP A 81 32.40 35.19 7.13
CA ASP A 81 32.12 36.41 7.87
C ASP A 81 31.35 36.19 9.17
N GLN A 82 31.19 34.92 9.56
CA GLN A 82 30.56 34.53 10.81
C GLN A 82 29.11 35.03 10.94
N GLN A 83 28.42 35.29 9.82
CA GLN A 83 27.01 35.65 9.83
C GLN A 83 26.16 34.44 10.23
N LEU A 84 25.34 34.60 11.27
CA LEU A 84 24.38 33.60 11.74
C LEU A 84 23.06 33.71 10.97
N PHE A 85 22.49 32.56 10.62
CA PHE A 85 21.19 32.39 9.96
C PHE A 85 20.35 31.39 10.74
N ILE A 86 19.07 31.73 10.97
CA ILE A 86 18.12 30.94 11.77
C ILE A 86 16.73 30.92 11.14
N GLY A 87 15.95 29.88 11.42
CA GLY A 87 14.56 29.77 10.98
C GLY A 87 14.38 29.89 9.46
N SER A 88 13.45 30.75 9.04
CA SER A 88 13.10 30.93 7.63
C SER A 88 14.26 31.38 6.75
N GLU A 89 15.30 32.01 7.31
CA GLU A 89 16.48 32.45 6.56
C GLU A 89 17.30 31.28 5.99
N LEU A 90 17.16 30.08 6.58
CA LEU A 90 17.86 28.88 6.14
C LEU A 90 17.36 28.36 4.78
N ALA A 91 16.13 28.71 4.40
CA ALA A 91 15.54 28.32 3.12
C ALA A 91 16.23 29.01 1.92
N ASP A 92 16.70 30.24 2.14
CA ASP A 92 17.24 31.13 1.10
C ASP A 92 18.78 31.12 1.03
N LEU A 93 19.42 30.19 1.74
CA LEU A 93 20.88 30.09 1.76
C LEU A 93 21.46 29.75 0.39
N ASP A 94 22.50 30.49 -0.01
CA ASP A 94 23.33 30.17 -1.16
C ASP A 94 24.26 29.00 -0.81
N TRP A 95 23.80 27.78 -1.08
CA TRP A 95 24.52 26.53 -0.81
C TRP A 95 25.80 26.32 -1.64
N SER A 96 26.12 27.21 -2.58
CA SER A 96 27.45 27.23 -3.21
C SER A 96 28.54 27.70 -2.23
N ARG A 97 28.15 28.35 -1.13
CA ARG A 97 29.04 28.80 -0.06
C ARG A 97 29.11 27.78 1.06
N LYS A 98 30.12 27.95 1.93
CA LYS A 98 30.37 27.05 3.06
C LYS A 98 29.76 27.60 4.35
N TYR A 99 28.97 26.75 5.00
CA TYR A 99 28.35 27.05 6.28
C TYR A 99 28.74 26.00 7.31
N GLU A 100 28.79 26.40 8.56
CA GLU A 100 28.81 25.50 9.71
C GLU A 100 27.39 25.35 10.22
N LEU A 101 26.89 24.13 10.23
CA LEU A 101 25.56 23.78 10.71
C LEU A 101 25.67 23.28 12.14
N SER A 102 24.84 23.79 13.03
CA SER A 102 24.72 23.32 14.41
C SER A 102 23.25 23.23 14.80
N PHE A 103 22.94 22.46 15.84
CA PHE A 103 21.59 22.46 16.39
C PHE A 103 21.26 23.81 17.04
N GLN A 104 20.04 24.29 16.83
CA GLN A 104 19.57 25.52 17.46
C GLN A 104 19.23 25.24 18.93
N ALA A 105 19.85 25.96 19.86
CA ALA A 105 19.49 25.87 21.28
C ALA A 105 18.07 26.42 21.50
N ASP A 106 17.23 25.69 22.25
CA ASP A 106 15.92 26.22 22.67
C ASP A 106 16.14 27.32 23.72
N VAL A 107 15.59 28.50 23.47
CA VAL A 107 15.50 29.56 24.48
C VAL A 107 14.39 29.17 25.45
N SER A 108 14.75 28.66 26.63
CA SER A 108 13.80 28.54 27.75
C SER A 108 13.71 29.87 28.50
N ASP A 109 12.51 30.22 28.99
CA ASP A 109 12.21 31.46 29.73
C ASP A 109 13.11 31.73 30.96
N ASN A 110 13.96 30.78 31.36
CA ASN A 110 14.83 30.85 32.53
C ASN A 110 16.34 30.94 32.21
N GLY A 111 16.73 31.17 30.94
CA GLY A 111 18.13 31.49 30.60
C GLY A 111 19.15 30.36 30.79
N ILE A 112 18.71 29.11 30.90
CA ILE A 112 19.61 27.95 30.91
C ILE A 112 19.66 27.40 29.48
N LEU A 113 20.82 27.54 28.84
CA LEU A 113 21.19 26.87 27.60
C LEU A 113 21.21 25.36 27.86
N GLY A 114 20.23 24.62 27.36
CA GLY A 114 20.33 23.17 27.29
C GLY A 114 21.33 22.81 26.18
N GLU A 115 22.55 22.44 26.55
CA GLU A 115 23.48 21.83 25.60
C GLU A 115 22.82 20.58 24.99
N TRP A 116 22.88 20.47 23.66
CA TRP A 116 22.40 19.28 22.96
C TRP A 116 23.42 18.17 23.20
N ASP A 117 23.06 17.17 24.01
CA ASP A 117 23.88 15.95 24.10
C ASP A 117 23.73 15.16 22.79
N CYS A 118 24.70 15.36 21.89
CA CYS A 118 24.73 14.68 20.59
C CYS A 118 24.80 13.16 20.72
N SER A 119 25.31 12.60 21.83
CA SER A 119 25.39 11.16 22.04
C SER A 119 24.00 10.56 22.28
N GLU A 120 23.23 11.15 23.20
CA GLU A 120 21.86 10.71 23.48
C GLU A 120 20.95 10.89 22.26
N LEU A 121 21.17 11.94 21.48
CA LEU A 121 20.45 12.18 20.24
C LEU A 121 20.80 11.19 19.14
N ALA A 122 22.08 10.85 18.99
CA ALA A 122 22.51 9.82 18.05
C ALA A 122 21.87 8.48 18.38
N ASP A 123 21.84 8.08 19.66
CA ASP A 123 21.18 6.85 20.11
C ASP A 123 19.67 6.89 19.86
N CYS A 124 19.01 8.02 20.11
CA CYS A 124 17.58 8.18 19.86
C CYS A 124 17.23 8.12 18.36
N VAL A 125 18.03 8.76 17.50
CA VAL A 125 17.83 8.76 16.05
C VAL A 125 18.15 7.39 15.46
N GLU A 126 19.17 6.70 15.98
CA GLU A 126 19.46 5.31 15.61
C GLU A 126 18.35 4.36 16.05
N ALA A 127 17.80 4.52 17.25
CA ALA A 127 16.66 3.75 17.71
C ALA A 127 15.43 4.00 16.81
N LEU A 128 15.16 5.25 16.44
CA LEU A 128 14.08 5.61 15.51
C LEU A 128 14.33 5.06 14.10
N TRP A 129 15.57 5.10 13.61
CA TRP A 129 15.97 4.51 12.33
C TRP A 129 15.79 2.99 12.31
N ARG A 130 16.08 2.31 13.43
CA ARG A 130 15.84 0.87 13.61
C ARG A 130 14.35 0.54 13.76
N GLU A 131 13.60 1.40 14.45
CA GLU A 131 12.15 1.26 14.68
C GLU A 131 11.36 1.42 13.38
N VAL A 132 11.68 2.45 12.60
CA VAL A 132 11.00 2.79 11.35
C VAL A 132 11.56 1.99 10.16
N GLY A 133 12.76 1.45 10.31
CA GLY A 133 13.48 0.66 9.32
C GLY A 133 14.29 1.54 8.35
N ALA A 134 15.56 1.16 8.12
CA ALA A 134 16.25 1.51 6.88
C ALA A 134 15.38 1.07 5.70
N LEU A 135 15.28 1.90 4.65
CA LEU A 135 14.39 1.72 3.48
C LEU A 135 13.99 0.27 3.29
N SER A 136 12.72 -0.02 3.54
CA SER A 136 12.26 -1.40 3.55
C SER A 136 12.56 -2.02 2.17
N PRO A 137 12.84 -3.33 2.06
CA PRO A 137 12.99 -3.98 0.77
C PRO A 137 11.82 -3.72 -0.19
N GLN A 138 10.64 -3.39 0.37
CA GLN A 138 9.42 -3.05 -0.34
C GLN A 138 9.49 -1.65 -0.95
N ASP A 139 10.06 -0.66 -0.23
CA ASP A 139 10.30 0.69 -0.75
C ASP A 139 11.32 0.68 -1.90
N VAL A 140 12.39 -0.12 -1.77
CA VAL A 140 13.36 -0.30 -2.85
C VAL A 140 12.70 -0.94 -4.08
N ALA A 141 11.85 -1.94 -3.87
CA ALA A 141 11.09 -2.56 -4.94
C ALA A 141 10.07 -1.60 -5.57
N LEU A 142 9.45 -0.72 -4.79
CA LEU A 142 8.55 0.32 -5.29
C LEU A 142 9.28 1.33 -6.17
N GLU A 143 10.47 1.78 -5.77
CA GLU A 143 11.27 2.69 -6.60
C GLU A 143 11.69 2.03 -7.90
N LYS A 144 12.09 0.76 -7.83
CA LYS A 144 12.41 -0.02 -9.02
C LYS A 144 11.20 -0.16 -9.93
N LEU A 145 10.03 -0.46 -9.37
CA LEU A 145 8.77 -0.53 -10.10
C LEU A 145 8.47 0.79 -10.82
N LEU A 146 8.54 1.91 -10.11
CA LEU A 146 8.23 3.24 -10.65
C LEU A 146 9.27 3.71 -11.69
N GLY A 147 10.54 3.32 -11.55
CA GLY A 147 11.62 3.67 -12.48
C GLY A 147 11.75 2.76 -13.70
N GLU A 148 11.69 1.44 -13.52
CA GLU A 148 11.88 0.43 -14.58
C GLU A 148 10.58 -0.09 -15.19
N GLY A 149 9.43 0.13 -14.55
CA GLY A 149 8.12 -0.25 -15.07
C GLY A 149 7.55 0.74 -16.10
N ALA A 150 7.99 2.01 -16.04
CA ALA A 150 7.59 3.06 -16.97
C ALA A 150 7.70 2.71 -18.48
N PRO A 151 8.72 1.95 -18.94
CA PRO A 151 8.82 1.48 -20.33
C PRO A 151 7.88 0.33 -20.68
N LEU A 152 7.38 -0.45 -19.71
CA LEU A 152 6.53 -1.62 -19.93
C LEU A 152 5.04 -1.26 -20.09
N TRP A 153 4.60 -0.12 -19.54
CA TRP A 153 3.19 0.29 -19.50
C TRP A 153 2.70 1.03 -20.77
N GLY A 154 3.36 0.86 -21.92
CA GLY A 154 2.97 1.42 -23.21
C GLY A 154 3.38 2.89 -23.42
N SER A 155 3.04 3.47 -24.58
CA SER A 155 3.69 4.65 -25.18
C SER A 155 3.68 5.97 -24.40
N ASN A 156 3.03 6.05 -23.23
CA ASN A 156 3.02 7.25 -22.39
C ASN A 156 3.56 7.07 -20.96
N GLY A 157 3.90 5.85 -20.51
CA GLY A 157 4.69 5.50 -19.30
C GLY A 157 4.37 6.15 -17.94
N THR A 158 3.40 7.05 -17.87
CA THR A 158 3.08 7.97 -16.77
C THR A 158 1.61 8.41 -16.88
N GLY A 159 1.06 8.99 -15.82
CA GLY A 159 -0.31 9.48 -15.80
C GLY A 159 -1.37 8.44 -15.42
N ARG A 160 -2.63 8.83 -15.58
CA ARG A 160 -3.80 8.09 -15.06
C ARG A 160 -4.02 6.72 -15.69
N SER A 161 -3.52 6.47 -16.91
CA SER A 161 -3.73 5.23 -17.64
C SER A 161 -3.04 4.02 -17.01
N VAL A 162 -1.91 4.22 -16.33
CA VAL A 162 -1.10 3.13 -15.73
C VAL A 162 -1.37 2.96 -14.22
N LEU A 163 -2.16 3.88 -13.64
CA LEU A 163 -2.38 3.96 -12.20
C LEU A 163 -2.91 2.66 -11.58
N LEU A 164 -3.87 2.01 -12.24
CA LEU A 164 -4.46 0.75 -11.76
C LEU A 164 -3.41 -0.37 -11.64
N GLU A 165 -2.56 -0.53 -12.65
CA GLU A 165 -1.52 -1.56 -12.68
C GLU A 165 -0.47 -1.29 -11.59
N VAL A 166 -0.01 -0.04 -11.48
CA VAL A 166 0.97 0.37 -10.46
C VAL A 166 0.43 0.16 -9.05
N LEU A 167 -0.85 0.51 -8.79
CA LEU A 167 -1.47 0.28 -7.49
C LEU A 167 -1.57 -1.22 -7.15
N HIS A 168 -1.80 -2.09 -8.13
CA HIS A 168 -1.82 -3.54 -7.90
C HIS A 168 -0.46 -4.08 -7.52
N GLU A 169 0.57 -3.71 -8.26
CA GLU A 169 1.93 -4.15 -7.98
C GLU A 169 2.42 -3.59 -6.63
N ALA A 170 2.18 -2.31 -6.36
CA ALA A 170 2.49 -1.71 -5.07
C ALA A 170 1.75 -2.44 -3.92
N GLN A 171 0.45 -2.70 -4.05
CA GLN A 171 -0.28 -3.43 -3.01
C GLN A 171 0.32 -4.81 -2.73
N ALA A 172 0.79 -5.52 -3.77
CA ALA A 172 1.45 -6.80 -3.61
C ALA A 172 2.80 -6.67 -2.88
N LEU A 173 3.58 -5.61 -3.15
CA LEU A 173 4.84 -5.34 -2.48
C LEU A 173 4.65 -5.09 -0.98
N TYR A 174 3.59 -4.37 -0.58
CA TYR A 174 3.32 -4.00 0.82
C TYR A 174 2.41 -4.99 1.56
N GLY A 175 2.41 -6.26 1.14
CA GLY A 175 1.75 -7.33 1.88
C GLY A 175 0.23 -7.35 1.79
N GLY A 176 -0.34 -6.75 0.73
CA GLY A 176 -1.76 -6.84 0.41
C GLY A 176 -2.57 -5.57 0.67
N TRP A 177 -1.95 -4.48 1.12
CA TRP A 177 -2.61 -3.18 1.28
C TRP A 177 -1.68 -2.02 0.89
N LEU A 178 -2.24 -0.82 0.81
CA LEU A 178 -1.59 0.40 0.33
C LEU A 178 -1.48 1.44 1.46
N PRO A 179 -0.31 1.55 2.10
CA PRO A 179 -0.04 2.61 3.06
C PRO A 179 -0.14 4.00 2.44
N ARG A 180 -0.52 5.00 3.25
CA ARG A 180 -0.65 6.41 2.81
C ARG A 180 0.61 6.96 2.13
N HIS A 181 1.80 6.63 2.64
CA HIS A 181 3.06 7.10 2.06
C HIS A 181 3.29 6.50 0.66
N VAL A 182 2.89 5.24 0.43
CA VAL A 182 2.97 4.56 -0.87
C VAL A 182 2.06 5.24 -1.89
N VAL A 183 0.80 5.49 -1.50
CA VAL A 183 -0.18 6.20 -2.34
C VAL A 183 0.31 7.60 -2.72
N THR A 184 0.89 8.33 -1.75
CA THR A 184 1.48 9.66 -1.98
C THR A 184 2.66 9.61 -2.94
N ARG A 185 3.47 8.56 -2.86
CA ARG A 185 4.64 8.37 -3.72
C ARG A 185 4.25 8.03 -5.16
N ILE A 186 3.27 7.14 -5.34
CA ILE A 186 2.69 6.81 -6.65
C ILE A 186 2.08 8.05 -7.31
N SER A 187 1.33 8.86 -6.54
CA SER A 187 0.76 10.13 -7.03
C SER A 187 1.83 11.05 -7.61
N ARG A 188 2.94 11.25 -6.90
CA ARG A 188 4.07 12.09 -7.35
C ARG A 188 4.78 11.49 -8.57
N ALA A 189 5.03 10.18 -8.56
CA ALA A 189 5.77 9.52 -9.63
C ALA A 189 5.00 9.48 -10.95
N LEU A 190 3.68 9.34 -10.89
CA LEU A 190 2.82 9.27 -12.08
C LEU A 190 2.27 10.64 -12.51
N ASP A 191 2.57 11.72 -11.78
CA ASP A 191 1.97 13.05 -11.98
C ASP A 191 0.43 13.01 -12.00
N VAL A 192 -0.15 12.27 -11.04
CA VAL A 192 -1.61 12.16 -10.86
C VAL A 192 -1.99 12.84 -9.55
N PRO A 193 -3.01 13.71 -9.51
CA PRO A 193 -3.47 14.33 -8.27
C PRO A 193 -3.77 13.29 -7.19
N LEU A 194 -3.32 13.54 -5.96
CA LEU A 194 -3.50 12.61 -4.85
C LEU A 194 -4.98 12.28 -4.60
N SER A 195 -5.87 13.25 -4.81
CA SER A 195 -7.33 13.06 -4.73
C SER A 195 -7.86 12.04 -5.74
N ASP A 196 -7.30 12.02 -6.96
CA ASP A 196 -7.68 11.05 -7.98
C ASP A 196 -7.20 9.65 -7.61
N VAL A 197 -6.00 9.54 -7.04
CA VAL A 197 -5.48 8.24 -6.57
C VAL A 197 -6.34 7.68 -5.44
N TYR A 198 -6.71 8.51 -4.45
CA TYR A 198 -7.68 8.09 -3.41
C TYR A 198 -9.04 7.76 -4.00
N GLY A 199 -9.52 8.53 -4.97
CA GLY A 199 -10.76 8.22 -5.68
C GLY A 199 -10.73 6.83 -6.32
N VAL A 200 -9.60 6.42 -6.90
CA VAL A 200 -9.43 5.07 -7.47
C VAL A 200 -9.33 4.00 -6.38
N THR A 201 -8.52 4.20 -5.35
CA THR A 201 -8.34 3.18 -4.28
C THR A 201 -9.59 2.98 -3.43
N GLU A 202 -10.43 3.99 -3.28
CA GLU A 202 -11.72 3.88 -2.58
C GLU A 202 -12.84 3.34 -3.48
N PHE A 203 -12.79 3.63 -4.79
CA PHE A 203 -13.81 3.17 -5.74
C PHE A 203 -13.70 1.67 -6.04
N TYR A 204 -12.48 1.17 -6.28
CA TYR A 204 -12.28 -0.24 -6.60
C TYR A 204 -12.08 -1.07 -5.32
N THR A 205 -13.02 -1.96 -5.03
CA THR A 205 -13.04 -2.82 -3.83
C THR A 205 -11.86 -3.79 -3.70
N MET A 206 -11.01 -3.88 -4.72
CA MET A 206 -9.82 -4.74 -4.74
C MET A 206 -8.57 -4.05 -4.16
N PHE A 207 -8.65 -2.74 -3.89
CA PHE A 207 -7.61 -2.00 -3.19
C PHE A 207 -7.97 -1.85 -1.72
N TYR A 208 -6.94 -1.96 -0.88
CA TYR A 208 -7.05 -1.88 0.55
C TYR A 208 -6.18 -0.75 1.06
N THR A 209 -6.78 0.25 1.69
CA THR A 209 -6.05 1.37 2.32
C THR A 209 -5.77 1.12 3.80
N GLN A 210 -6.19 -0.03 4.31
CA GLN A 210 -5.96 -0.49 5.69
C GLN A 210 -5.38 -1.91 5.68
N PRO A 211 -4.64 -2.31 6.73
CA PRO A 211 -4.08 -3.66 6.82
C PRO A 211 -5.13 -4.75 6.69
N VAL A 212 -4.85 -5.72 5.82
CA VAL A 212 -5.64 -6.94 5.62
C VAL A 212 -4.83 -8.17 5.98
N GLY A 213 -5.52 -9.27 6.22
CA GLY A 213 -4.90 -10.54 6.54
C GLY A 213 -4.22 -11.17 5.33
N LYS A 214 -3.26 -12.07 5.59
CA LYS A 214 -2.49 -12.77 4.54
C LYS A 214 -3.38 -13.54 3.55
N LYS A 215 -4.54 -14.01 4.02
CA LYS A 215 -5.54 -14.73 3.22
C LYS A 215 -6.86 -13.97 3.24
N ILE A 216 -7.22 -13.40 2.09
CA ILE A 216 -8.50 -12.76 1.88
C ILE A 216 -9.48 -13.80 1.34
N ILE A 217 -10.47 -14.17 2.16
CA ILE A 217 -11.54 -15.10 1.81
C ILE A 217 -12.71 -14.30 1.27
N ARG A 218 -12.94 -14.38 -0.04
CA ARG A 218 -14.07 -13.75 -0.72
C ARG A 218 -15.15 -14.78 -0.96
N LEU A 219 -16.26 -14.69 -0.25
CA LEU A 219 -17.40 -15.60 -0.38
C LEU A 219 -18.47 -14.96 -1.27
N CYS A 220 -18.88 -15.67 -2.32
CA CYS A 220 -19.98 -15.26 -3.18
C CYS A 220 -21.32 -15.44 -2.47
N GLU A 221 -22.12 -14.37 -2.38
CA GLU A 221 -23.44 -14.39 -1.74
C GLU A 221 -24.60 -14.13 -2.72
N ASP A 222 -24.34 -14.00 -4.02
CA ASP A 222 -25.37 -13.64 -5.00
C ASP A 222 -26.04 -14.85 -5.65
N GLY A 223 -27.19 -14.60 -6.28
CA GLY A 223 -28.14 -15.52 -6.91
C GLY A 223 -27.90 -17.01 -6.66
N PRO A 224 -27.15 -17.72 -7.52
CA PRO A 224 -27.00 -19.16 -7.38
C PRO A 224 -26.25 -19.62 -6.13
N CYS A 225 -25.26 -18.84 -5.66
CA CYS A 225 -24.54 -19.16 -4.42
C CYS A 225 -25.45 -19.00 -3.20
N ALA A 226 -26.32 -17.97 -3.21
CA ALA A 226 -27.32 -17.77 -2.17
C ALA A 226 -28.27 -18.99 -2.08
N VAL A 227 -28.82 -19.42 -3.22
CA VAL A 227 -29.74 -20.57 -3.32
C VAL A 227 -29.07 -21.87 -2.86
N GLN A 228 -27.79 -22.07 -3.19
CA GLN A 228 -27.02 -23.23 -2.78
C GLN A 228 -26.52 -23.17 -1.32
N GLY A 229 -26.91 -22.14 -0.56
CA GLY A 229 -26.68 -22.06 0.88
C GLY A 229 -25.36 -21.39 1.28
N ALA A 230 -24.86 -20.44 0.49
CA ALA A 230 -23.71 -19.60 0.87
C ALA A 230 -23.86 -18.93 2.24
N GLU A 231 -25.10 -18.59 2.64
CA GLU A 231 -25.39 -18.03 3.97
C GLU A 231 -24.93 -18.94 5.13
N LYS A 232 -25.09 -20.27 4.97
CA LYS A 232 -24.63 -21.24 5.97
C LYS A 232 -23.11 -21.28 6.03
N VAL A 233 -22.44 -21.13 4.89
CA VAL A 233 -20.96 -21.06 4.81
C VAL A 233 -20.46 -19.79 5.48
N LYS A 234 -21.11 -18.64 5.23
CA LYS A 234 -20.83 -17.37 5.90
C LYS A 234 -20.92 -17.53 7.42
N ALA A 235 -22.04 -18.05 7.92
CA ALA A 235 -22.25 -18.24 9.35
C ALA A 235 -21.15 -19.13 9.99
N ALA A 236 -20.78 -20.23 9.31
CA ALA A 236 -19.72 -21.11 9.77
C ALA A 236 -18.34 -20.43 9.78
N LEU A 237 -18.02 -19.60 8.78
CA LEU A 237 -16.77 -18.83 8.74
C LEU A 237 -16.74 -17.78 9.85
N CYS A 238 -17.79 -16.99 10.03
CA CYS A 238 -17.87 -15.98 11.10
C CYS A 238 -17.73 -16.64 12.48
N GLN A 239 -18.40 -17.77 12.71
CA GLN A 239 -18.32 -18.51 13.97
C GLN A 239 -16.91 -19.09 14.21
N HIS A 240 -16.24 -19.58 13.17
CA HIS A 240 -14.91 -20.17 13.34
C HIS A 240 -13.83 -19.12 13.53
N LEU A 241 -13.86 -18.04 12.74
CA LEU A 241 -12.87 -16.98 12.75
C LEU A 241 -13.14 -15.91 13.82
N GLN A 242 -14.32 -15.90 14.42
CA GLN A 242 -14.76 -14.90 15.42
C GLN A 242 -14.70 -13.46 14.89
N ILE A 243 -15.03 -13.28 13.61
CA ILE A 243 -15.06 -11.98 12.92
C ILE A 243 -16.37 -11.82 12.13
N GLN A 244 -16.69 -10.57 11.79
CA GLN A 244 -17.77 -10.23 10.85
C GLN A 244 -17.23 -10.04 9.43
N PRO A 245 -18.10 -10.09 8.40
CA PRO A 245 -17.73 -9.66 7.06
C PRO A 245 -17.12 -8.25 7.04
N GLY A 246 -16.06 -8.08 6.26
CA GLY A 246 -15.27 -6.85 6.18
C GLY A 246 -14.18 -6.72 7.25
N GLN A 247 -14.02 -7.70 8.14
CA GLN A 247 -13.02 -7.67 9.21
C GLN A 247 -11.86 -8.63 8.95
N THR A 248 -10.76 -8.37 9.65
CA THR A 248 -9.55 -9.19 9.68
C THR A 248 -9.42 -9.82 11.06
N THR A 249 -8.96 -11.07 11.13
CA THR A 249 -8.71 -11.77 12.38
C THR A 249 -7.61 -11.09 13.19
N PRO A 250 -7.64 -11.17 14.55
CA PRO A 250 -6.63 -10.51 15.39
C PRO A 250 -5.18 -10.99 15.16
N ASP A 251 -5.01 -12.20 14.64
CA ASP A 251 -3.71 -12.77 14.26
C ASP A 251 -3.19 -12.27 12.90
N GLY A 252 -3.99 -11.51 12.15
CA GLY A 252 -3.63 -11.01 10.82
C GLY A 252 -3.54 -12.09 9.73
N GLU A 253 -4.08 -13.30 9.97
CA GLU A 253 -3.98 -14.38 9.00
C GLU A 253 -5.13 -14.35 7.97
N HIS A 254 -6.34 -13.95 8.37
CA HIS A 254 -7.53 -14.05 7.53
C HIS A 254 -8.36 -12.76 7.51
N THR A 255 -8.81 -12.37 6.33
CA THR A 255 -9.86 -11.35 6.12
C THR A 255 -11.06 -12.01 5.46
N LEU A 256 -12.28 -11.71 5.95
CA LEU A 256 -13.51 -12.23 5.36
C LEU A 256 -14.21 -11.13 4.58
N GLU A 257 -14.42 -11.35 3.29
CA GLU A 257 -15.16 -10.44 2.40
C GLU A 257 -16.36 -11.15 1.78
N LEU A 258 -17.46 -10.41 1.67
CA LEU A 258 -18.60 -10.84 0.87
C LEU A 258 -18.51 -10.16 -0.48
N VAL A 259 -18.68 -10.96 -1.53
CA VAL A 259 -18.66 -10.49 -2.90
C VAL A 259 -19.95 -10.87 -3.59
N ARG A 260 -20.37 -10.03 -4.52
CA ARG A 260 -21.59 -10.26 -5.30
C ARG A 260 -21.40 -11.43 -6.24
N CYS A 261 -20.59 -11.30 -7.28
CA CYS A 261 -20.42 -12.37 -8.27
C CYS A 261 -18.95 -12.67 -8.50
N LEU A 262 -18.61 -13.96 -8.48
CA LEU A 262 -17.28 -14.46 -8.85
C LEU A 262 -17.22 -15.03 -10.28
N GLY A 263 -18.34 -15.06 -11.00
CA GLY A 263 -18.43 -15.72 -12.31
C GLY A 263 -18.32 -17.24 -12.26
N LEU A 264 -18.46 -17.85 -11.08
CA LEU A 264 -18.31 -19.29 -10.82
C LEU A 264 -19.67 -19.94 -10.46
N CYS A 265 -20.73 -19.46 -11.09
CA CYS A 265 -22.11 -19.85 -10.75
C CYS A 265 -22.33 -21.35 -10.91
N ASP A 266 -21.81 -21.94 -11.97
CA ASP A 266 -21.87 -23.37 -12.29
C ASP A 266 -21.29 -24.28 -11.19
N HIS A 267 -20.42 -23.74 -10.35
CA HIS A 267 -19.78 -24.41 -9.22
C HIS A 267 -20.23 -23.89 -7.85
N ALA A 268 -21.41 -23.27 -7.77
CA ALA A 268 -21.97 -22.73 -6.54
C ALA A 268 -22.13 -23.79 -5.41
N PRO A 269 -21.97 -23.38 -4.13
CA PRO A 269 -21.46 -22.08 -3.68
C PRO A 269 -19.96 -21.94 -3.98
N ALA A 270 -19.53 -20.75 -4.37
CA ALA A 270 -18.15 -20.48 -4.75
C ALA A 270 -17.48 -19.46 -3.81
N ALA A 271 -16.17 -19.61 -3.63
CA ALA A 271 -15.33 -18.66 -2.91
C ALA A 271 -13.98 -18.50 -3.62
N LEU A 272 -13.31 -17.39 -3.32
CA LEU A 272 -11.93 -17.12 -3.72
C LEU A 272 -11.11 -16.92 -2.45
N VAL A 273 -9.97 -17.59 -2.33
CA VAL A 273 -8.99 -17.28 -1.28
C VAL A 273 -7.79 -16.68 -1.99
N ASN A 274 -7.56 -15.38 -1.80
CA ASN A 274 -6.67 -14.57 -2.63
C ASN A 274 -7.00 -14.68 -4.13
N GLN A 275 -6.26 -15.50 -4.89
CA GLN A 275 -6.48 -15.77 -6.32
C GLN A 275 -6.91 -17.23 -6.58
N THR A 276 -6.99 -18.05 -5.53
CA THR A 276 -7.30 -19.47 -5.62
C THR A 276 -8.80 -19.70 -5.58
N ARG A 277 -9.33 -20.39 -6.59
CA ARG A 277 -10.77 -20.66 -6.75
C ARG A 277 -11.16 -21.88 -5.91
N HIS A 278 -12.27 -21.75 -5.18
CA HIS A 278 -12.86 -22.82 -4.39
C HIS A 278 -14.30 -23.07 -4.84
N PHE A 279 -14.58 -24.32 -5.16
CA PHE A 279 -15.85 -24.78 -5.72
C PHE A 279 -16.65 -25.58 -4.70
N GLN A 280 -17.98 -25.52 -4.80
CA GLN A 280 -18.92 -26.28 -3.96
C GLN A 280 -18.55 -26.19 -2.47
N VAL A 281 -18.32 -24.96 -2.01
CA VAL A 281 -17.91 -24.71 -0.63
C VAL A 281 -19.04 -25.07 0.32
N SER A 282 -18.69 -25.63 1.48
CA SER A 282 -19.65 -26.22 2.40
C SER A 282 -19.33 -25.81 3.83
N PRO A 283 -20.33 -25.54 4.69
CA PRO A 283 -20.10 -25.16 6.07
C PRO A 283 -19.33 -26.22 6.86
N ASN A 284 -19.48 -27.51 6.51
CA ASN A 284 -18.79 -28.60 7.20
C ASN A 284 -17.31 -28.75 6.79
N ARG A 285 -16.85 -28.01 5.79
CA ARG A 285 -15.49 -28.11 5.22
C ARG A 285 -14.82 -26.76 5.07
N ILE A 286 -15.12 -25.82 5.97
CA ILE A 286 -14.50 -24.49 5.98
C ILE A 286 -12.97 -24.55 6.12
N HIS A 287 -12.41 -25.58 6.78
CA HIS A 287 -10.97 -25.78 6.90
C HIS A 287 -10.24 -25.82 5.53
N VAL A 288 -10.92 -26.27 4.47
CA VAL A 288 -10.39 -26.29 3.10
C VAL A 288 -10.16 -24.87 2.57
N LEU A 289 -11.02 -23.93 2.94
CA LEU A 289 -10.86 -22.50 2.64
C LEU A 289 -9.70 -21.91 3.45
N LEU A 290 -9.66 -22.19 4.75
CA LEU A 290 -8.63 -21.67 5.65
C LEU A 290 -7.23 -22.15 5.28
N SER A 291 -7.10 -23.41 4.87
CA SER A 291 -5.83 -23.98 4.39
C SER A 291 -5.48 -23.59 2.95
N ASN A 292 -6.37 -22.88 2.25
CA ASN A 292 -6.29 -22.60 0.82
C ASN A 292 -5.96 -23.85 -0.03
N SER A 293 -6.67 -24.96 0.20
CA SER A 293 -6.46 -26.23 -0.51
C SER A 293 -7.54 -26.44 -1.58
N PRO A 294 -7.38 -25.92 -2.81
CA PRO A 294 -8.42 -25.99 -3.83
C PRO A 294 -8.68 -27.45 -4.23
N ARG A 295 -9.93 -27.74 -4.58
CA ARG A 295 -10.28 -29.01 -5.22
C ARG A 295 -10.16 -28.89 -6.72
N HIS A 296 -9.82 -29.99 -7.39
CA HIS A 296 -10.02 -30.09 -8.82
C HIS A 296 -11.51 -29.84 -9.15
N PRO A 297 -11.82 -29.03 -10.18
CA PRO A 297 -13.19 -28.82 -10.60
C PRO A 297 -13.79 -30.18 -10.95
N GLN A 298 -14.86 -30.56 -10.25
CA GLN A 298 -15.63 -31.72 -10.65
C GLN A 298 -16.24 -31.45 -12.03
N GLN A 299 -16.23 -32.46 -12.91
CA GLN A 299 -16.79 -32.37 -14.27
C GLN A 299 -18.30 -32.04 -14.29
N GLN A 300 -18.97 -32.12 -13.13
CA GLN A 300 -20.41 -31.96 -12.99
C GLN A 300 -20.74 -30.69 -12.20
N THR A 301 -21.52 -29.80 -12.82
CA THR A 301 -21.99 -28.54 -12.24
C THR A 301 -23.17 -28.79 -11.32
N ASN A 302 -23.25 -28.06 -10.20
CA ASN A 302 -24.39 -28.18 -9.26
C ASN A 302 -25.62 -27.43 -9.74
N ILE A 303 -25.44 -26.45 -10.63
CA ILE A 303 -26.55 -25.84 -11.35
C ILE A 303 -26.95 -26.81 -12.47
N GLY A 304 -28.14 -27.38 -12.31
CA GLY A 304 -28.73 -28.33 -13.23
C GLY A 304 -29.13 -27.72 -14.57
N GLY A 305 -29.38 -28.62 -15.51
CA GLY A 305 -29.59 -28.34 -16.92
C GLY A 305 -28.52 -29.05 -17.72
N LEU A 306 -28.90 -29.90 -18.68
CA LEU A 306 -27.92 -30.38 -19.66
C LEU A 306 -27.35 -29.13 -20.33
N ILE A 307 -26.06 -28.84 -20.21
CA ILE A 307 -25.39 -27.72 -20.94
C ILE A 307 -25.78 -27.77 -22.42
N LYS A 308 -25.96 -28.98 -22.96
CA LYS A 308 -26.54 -29.25 -24.29
C LYS A 308 -27.86 -28.52 -24.57
N VAL A 309 -28.75 -28.34 -23.60
CA VAL A 309 -30.08 -27.74 -23.76
C VAL A 309 -30.03 -26.21 -23.72
N ALA A 310 -29.22 -25.62 -22.85
CA ALA A 310 -29.08 -24.15 -22.79
C ALA A 310 -28.24 -23.61 -23.97
N MET A 311 -27.21 -24.35 -24.38
CA MET A 311 -26.33 -23.99 -25.49
C MET A 311 -26.83 -24.51 -26.85
N SER A 312 -27.89 -25.33 -26.93
CA SER A 312 -28.34 -25.94 -28.20
C SER A 312 -28.67 -24.93 -29.28
N ASN A 313 -29.05 -23.71 -28.89
CA ASN A 313 -29.51 -22.68 -29.81
C ASN A 313 -28.42 -21.63 -30.10
N VAL A 314 -27.28 -21.70 -29.40
CA VAL A 314 -26.15 -20.79 -29.62
C VAL A 314 -25.59 -21.03 -31.02
N LYS A 315 -25.57 -19.98 -31.86
CA LYS A 315 -25.19 -20.02 -33.29
C LYS A 315 -26.12 -20.83 -34.20
N VAL A 316 -27.26 -21.33 -33.71
CA VAL A 316 -28.26 -22.05 -34.52
C VAL A 316 -29.51 -21.20 -34.77
N VAL A 317 -29.71 -20.17 -33.96
CA VAL A 317 -30.82 -19.22 -34.04
C VAL A 317 -30.24 -17.82 -34.07
N ASP A 318 -30.84 -16.91 -34.84
CA ASP A 318 -30.54 -15.49 -34.69
C ASP A 318 -30.94 -15.02 -33.27
N PRO A 319 -30.00 -14.55 -32.43
CA PRO A 319 -30.29 -14.13 -31.07
C PRO A 319 -31.29 -12.97 -30.98
N THR A 320 -31.54 -12.25 -32.09
CA THR A 320 -32.51 -11.17 -32.18
C THR A 320 -33.91 -11.62 -32.62
N SER A 321 -34.06 -12.86 -33.09
CA SER A 321 -35.33 -13.39 -33.62
C SER A 321 -36.08 -14.25 -32.61
N LEU A 322 -37.09 -13.66 -31.97
CA LEU A 322 -37.94 -14.36 -30.99
C LEU A 322 -38.78 -15.48 -31.61
N SER A 323 -39.16 -15.35 -32.89
CA SER A 323 -39.93 -16.36 -33.62
C SER A 323 -39.10 -17.62 -33.89
N GLU A 324 -37.85 -17.47 -34.33
CA GLU A 324 -36.92 -18.59 -34.53
C GLU A 324 -36.57 -19.28 -33.21
N TYR A 325 -36.36 -18.49 -32.15
CA TYR A 325 -36.08 -19.02 -30.81
C TYR A 325 -37.23 -19.91 -30.30
N ARG A 326 -38.48 -19.48 -30.53
CA ARG A 326 -39.68 -20.26 -30.20
C ARG A 326 -39.85 -21.50 -31.09
N ALA A 327 -39.56 -21.38 -32.40
CA ALA A 327 -39.67 -22.47 -33.36
C ALA A 327 -38.72 -23.64 -33.02
N GLN A 328 -37.52 -23.36 -32.51
CA GLN A 328 -36.60 -24.39 -32.02
C GLN A 328 -37.01 -25.03 -30.67
N GLY A 329 -38.17 -24.66 -30.13
CA GLY A 329 -38.73 -25.28 -28.93
C GLY A 329 -38.10 -24.81 -27.62
N ALA A 330 -37.44 -23.65 -27.61
CA ALA A 330 -36.74 -23.13 -26.44
C ALA A 330 -37.63 -23.06 -25.19
N CYS A 331 -38.84 -22.50 -25.31
CA CYS A 331 -39.78 -22.41 -24.19
C CYS A 331 -40.31 -23.79 -23.73
N ARG A 332 -40.44 -24.77 -24.64
CA ARG A 332 -40.91 -26.14 -24.31
C ARG A 332 -39.83 -26.97 -23.61
N ARG A 333 -38.55 -26.71 -23.90
CA ARG A 333 -37.42 -27.38 -23.25
C ARG A 333 -37.25 -26.92 -21.81
N CYS A 334 -37.38 -25.63 -21.54
CA CYS A 334 -37.36 -25.08 -20.18
C CYS A 334 -38.51 -25.62 -19.31
N ALA A 335 -39.70 -25.84 -19.90
CA ALA A 335 -40.85 -26.42 -19.19
C ALA A 335 -40.63 -27.87 -18.70
N LYS A 336 -39.66 -28.61 -19.26
CA LYS A 336 -39.28 -29.95 -18.75
C LYS A 336 -38.32 -29.88 -17.56
N CYS A 337 -37.62 -28.76 -17.37
CA CYS A 337 -36.66 -28.57 -16.29
C CYS A 337 -37.31 -28.04 -15.00
N TRP A 338 -38.57 -27.58 -15.06
CA TRP A 338 -39.34 -27.12 -13.91
C TRP A 338 -40.61 -27.97 -13.78
N PRO A 339 -40.62 -29.03 -12.95
CA PRO A 339 -41.88 -29.66 -12.57
C PRO A 339 -42.69 -28.64 -11.75
N ARG A 340 -43.99 -28.53 -12.05
CA ARG A 340 -44.93 -27.62 -11.38
C ARG A 340 -45.03 -27.87 -9.89
#